data_AF-A0A359AZQ0-F1
#
_entry.id   AF-A0A359AZQ0-F1
#
_cell.length_a   1.000
_cell.length_b   1.000
_cell.length_c   1.000
_cell.angle_alpha   90.00
_cell.angle_beta   90.00
_cell.angle_gamma   90.00
#
_symmetry.space_group_name_H-M   'P 1'
#
loop_
_entity.id
_entity.type
_entity.pdbx_description
1 polymer ?
#
loop_
_entity_poly.entity_id
_entity_poly.type
_entity_poly.pdbx_seq_one_letter_code
_entity_poly.pdbx_strand_id
1 'polypeptide(L)'
;MMVPELNITQLYFPQILNGYGMCSLFISIWIYTFDKVPQSTILPSVAPVMIFRSFVMLGLFTSLIGWLQYEFQWQSIGDMAVYFDSLALGYNLGTVGSMRDVQLGAILAANKRLLGYVIVAGLGILLFVLFHQFGRQKYAIARYRAYLKK
;
A
#
# COMPACT_ATOMS: atom_id res chain seq x y z
N MET A 1 -23.30 -5.06 13.42
CA MET A 1 -22.01 -4.74 14.07
C MET A 1 -20.93 -5.61 13.42
N MET A 2 -19.80 -5.03 12.99
CA MET A 2 -18.65 -5.86 12.59
C MET A 2 -18.14 -6.54 13.85
N VAL A 3 -18.28 -7.87 13.91
CA VAL A 3 -17.83 -8.67 15.05
C VAL A 3 -16.29 -8.65 15.02
N PRO A 4 -15.60 -8.29 16.12
CA PRO A 4 -14.15 -8.36 16.23
C PRO A 4 -13.69 -9.82 16.40
N GLU A 5 -14.07 -10.72 15.49
CA GLU A 5 -13.51 -12.07 15.40
C GLU A 5 -12.19 -11.99 14.62
N LEU A 6 -11.23 -11.25 15.17
CA LEU A 6 -9.86 -11.19 14.63
C LEU A 6 -9.15 -12.50 14.98
N ASN A 7 -9.42 -13.54 14.19
CA ASN A 7 -8.62 -14.76 14.26
C ASN A 7 -7.23 -14.45 13.69
N ILE A 8 -6.22 -14.38 14.56
CA ILE A 8 -4.81 -14.11 14.20
C ILE A 8 -4.33 -15.03 13.07
N THR A 9 -4.89 -16.25 13.00
CA THR A 9 -4.58 -17.23 11.96
C THR A 9 -4.91 -16.72 10.55
N GLN A 10 -6.00 -15.97 10.39
CA GLN A 10 -6.40 -15.39 9.10
C GLN A 10 -5.54 -14.19 8.71
N LEU A 11 -4.79 -13.61 9.66
CA LEU A 11 -3.88 -12.51 9.40
C LEU A 11 -2.53 -12.99 8.86
N TYR A 12 -2.11 -14.24 9.11
CA TYR A 12 -0.79 -14.71 8.68
C TYR A 12 -0.62 -14.73 7.16
N PHE A 13 -1.61 -15.25 6.44
CA PHE A 13 -1.55 -15.35 4.98
C PHE A 13 -1.40 -13.98 4.28
N PRO A 14 -2.22 -12.96 4.56
CA PRO A 14 -2.05 -11.64 3.93
C PRO A 14 -0.75 -10.95 4.37
N GLN A 15 -0.26 -11.18 5.58
CA GLN A 15 1.01 -10.61 6.05
C GLN A 15 2.22 -11.21 5.30
N ILE A 16 2.21 -12.52 5.06
CA ILE A 16 3.27 -13.19 4.28
C ILE A 16 3.29 -12.69 2.83
N LEU A 17 2.12 -12.58 2.19
CA LEU A 17 2.01 -12.05 0.82
C LEU A 17 2.52 -10.62 0.71
N ASN A 18 2.19 -9.77 1.70
CA ASN A 18 2.65 -8.39 1.74
C ASN A 18 4.18 -8.31 1.91
N GLY A 19 4.74 -9.11 2.81
CA GLY A 19 6.19 -9.23 3.00
C GLY A 19 6.92 -9.71 1.73
N TYR A 20 6.38 -10.73 1.06
CA TYR A 20 6.93 -11.23 -0.20
C TYR A 20 6.95 -10.15 -1.30
N GLY A 21 5.85 -9.39 -1.43
CA GLY A 21 5.75 -8.28 -2.37
C GLY A 21 6.80 -7.20 -2.12
N MET A 22 7.01 -6.81 -0.85
CA MET A 22 8.04 -5.84 -0.49
C MET A 22 9.46 -6.32 -0.84
N CYS A 23 9.79 -7.58 -0.52
CA CYS A 23 11.12 -8.13 -0.81
C CYS A 23 11.38 -8.24 -2.33
N SER A 24 10.40 -8.66 -3.10
CA SER A 24 10.52 -8.78 -4.56
C SER A 24 10.73 -7.42 -5.24
N LEU A 25 9.95 -6.41 -4.84
CA LEU A 25 10.12 -5.04 -5.34
C LEU A 25 11.46 -4.44 -4.92
N PHE A 26 11.92 -4.74 -3.70
CA PHE A 26 13.24 -4.32 -3.23
C PHE A 26 14.32 -4.81 -4.18
N ILE A 27 14.42 -6.12 -4.39
CA ILE A 27 15.48 -6.70 -5.23
C ILE A 27 15.40 -6.17 -6.67
N SER A 28 14.20 -6.08 -7.22
CA SER A 28 13.98 -5.61 -8.60
C SER A 28 14.49 -4.19 -8.82
N ILE A 29 14.12 -3.24 -7.95
CA ILE A 29 14.52 -1.83 -8.07
C ILE A 29 16.05 -1.70 -8.00
N TRP A 30 16.68 -2.45 -7.11
CA TRP A 30 18.13 -2.41 -6.92
C TRP A 30 18.90 -2.94 -8.13
N ILE A 31 18.44 -4.05 -8.73
CA ILE A 31 19.02 -4.57 -9.97
C ILE A 31 18.88 -3.55 -11.09
N TYR A 32 17.70 -2.95 -11.27
CA TYR A 32 17.48 -1.95 -12.33
C TYR A 32 18.28 -0.65 -12.11
N THR A 33 18.49 -0.25 -10.87
CA THR A 33 19.25 0.96 -10.53
C THR A 33 20.74 0.78 -10.84
N PHE A 34 21.29 -0.43 -10.60
CA PHE A 34 22.71 -0.69 -10.83
C PHE A 34 23.08 -1.21 -12.22
N ASP A 35 22.11 -1.65 -13.04
CA ASP A 35 22.36 -2.11 -14.43
C ASP A 35 23.05 -1.04 -15.30
N LYS A 36 22.91 0.24 -14.96
CA LYS A 36 23.45 1.39 -15.72
C LYS A 36 24.70 2.03 -15.10
N VAL A 37 25.17 1.56 -13.94
CA VAL A 37 26.23 2.23 -13.17
C VAL A 37 27.59 1.54 -13.39
N PRO A 38 28.66 2.28 -13.75
CA PRO A 38 30.01 1.72 -13.88
C PRO A 38 30.50 1.11 -12.56
N GLN A 39 31.19 -0.04 -12.61
CA GLN A 39 31.65 -0.76 -11.39
C GLN A 39 32.46 0.09 -10.41
N SER A 40 33.24 1.06 -10.91
CA SER A 40 34.04 1.97 -10.07
C SER A 40 33.19 2.99 -9.29
N THR A 41 31.94 3.24 -9.71
CA THR A 41 31.06 4.23 -9.10
C THR A 41 29.79 3.64 -8.48
N ILE A 42 29.68 2.30 -8.42
CA ILE A 42 28.55 1.62 -7.77
C ILE A 42 28.47 1.97 -6.29
N LEU A 43 29.57 1.83 -5.54
CA LEU A 43 29.59 2.02 -4.08
C LEU A 43 29.17 3.44 -3.66
N PRO A 44 29.68 4.53 -4.27
CA PRO A 44 29.23 5.89 -3.97
C PRO A 44 27.77 6.16 -4.38
N SER A 45 27.28 5.50 -5.43
CA SER A 45 25.91 5.69 -5.91
C SER A 45 24.85 5.04 -5.02
N VAL A 46 25.23 4.05 -4.20
CA VAL A 46 24.33 3.37 -3.26
C VAL A 46 23.80 4.32 -2.18
N ALA A 47 24.67 5.18 -1.64
CA ALA A 47 24.36 6.05 -0.52
C ALA A 47 23.18 7.00 -0.78
N PRO A 48 23.13 7.80 -1.87
CA PRO A 48 21.99 8.67 -2.15
C PRO A 48 20.70 7.89 -2.41
N VAL A 49 20.77 6.71 -3.05
CA VAL A 49 19.60 5.85 -3.30
C VAL A 49 19.00 5.34 -1.97
N MET A 50 19.86 4.94 -1.03
CA MET A 50 19.45 4.54 0.32
C MET A 50 18.81 5.68 1.10
N ILE A 51 19.40 6.88 1.06
CA ILE A 51 18.86 8.06 1.75
C ILE A 51 17.49 8.43 1.19
N PHE A 52 17.35 8.48 -0.13
CA PHE A 52 16.10 8.85 -0.77
C PHE A 52 14.96 7.88 -0.39
N ARG A 53 15.25 6.57 -0.40
CA ARG A 53 14.29 5.54 0.00
C ARG A 53 13.93 5.62 1.48
N SER A 54 14.91 5.66 2.37
CA SER A 54 14.68 5.50 3.82
C SER A 54 14.20 6.78 4.50
N PHE A 55 14.58 7.96 4.00
CA PHE A 55 14.20 9.23 4.58
C PHE A 55 13.07 9.90 3.81
N VAL A 56 13.29 10.21 2.53
CA VAL A 56 12.36 11.06 1.77
C VAL A 56 11.05 10.31 1.50
N MET A 57 11.16 9.09 0.96
CA MET A 57 9.99 8.29 0.63
C MET A 57 9.24 7.85 1.90
N LEU A 58 9.93 7.31 2.89
CA LEU A 58 9.29 6.89 4.14
C LEU A 58 8.57 8.07 4.83
N GLY A 59 9.23 9.22 4.96
CA GLY A 59 8.64 10.40 5.62
C GLY A 59 7.40 10.93 4.92
N LEU A 60 7.45 11.07 3.59
CA LEU A 60 6.31 11.55 2.81
C LEU A 60 5.13 10.56 2.87
N PHE A 61 5.38 9.28 2.63
CA PHE A 61 4.29 8.29 2.59
C PHE A 61 3.70 8.02 3.98
N THR A 62 4.50 8.02 5.04
CA THR A 62 3.97 7.84 6.41
C THR A 62 3.09 9.02 6.84
N SER A 63 3.50 10.25 6.54
CA SER A 63 2.70 11.44 6.81
C SER A 63 1.39 11.44 6.02
N LEU A 64 1.44 11.13 4.72
CA LEU A 64 0.26 11.09 3.86
C LEU A 64 -0.73 10.00 4.29
N ILE A 65 -0.25 8.78 4.57
CA ILE A 65 -1.10 7.67 5.03
C ILE A 65 -1.67 7.98 6.42
N GLY A 66 -0.89 8.58 7.32
CA GLY A 66 -1.37 9.01 8.63
C GLY A 66 -2.51 10.02 8.56
N TRP A 67 -2.41 11.00 7.65
CA TRP A 67 -3.47 11.98 7.42
C TRP A 67 -4.75 11.33 6.85
N LEU A 68 -4.62 10.47 5.83
CA LEU A 68 -5.77 9.75 5.27
C LEU A 68 -6.46 8.85 6.31
N GLN A 69 -5.67 8.20 7.16
CA GLN A 69 -6.20 7.36 8.23
C GLN A 69 -7.03 8.18 9.23
N TYR A 70 -6.55 9.36 9.60
CA TYR A 70 -7.28 10.27 10.47
C TYR A 70 -8.60 10.74 9.85
N GLU A 71 -8.58 11.18 8.59
CA GLU A 71 -9.78 11.63 7.87
C GLU A 71 -10.86 10.54 7.81
N PHE A 72 -10.48 9.32 7.45
CA PHE A 72 -11.44 8.21 7.39
C PHE A 72 -11.96 7.78 8.77
N GLN A 73 -11.16 7.94 9.84
CA GLN A 73 -11.63 7.70 11.20
C GLN A 73 -12.71 8.71 11.60
N TRP A 74 -12.53 10.00 11.30
CA TRP A 74 -13.53 11.03 11.60
C TRP A 74 -14.86 10.78 10.88
N GLN A 75 -14.80 10.45 9.59
CA GLN A 75 -15.99 10.10 8.83
C GLN A 75 -16.69 8.85 9.39
N SER A 76 -15.91 7.85 9.81
CA SER A 76 -16.47 6.60 10.38
C SER A 76 -17.11 6.82 11.76
N ILE A 77 -16.59 7.76 12.56
CA ILE A 77 -17.22 8.16 13.83
C ILE A 77 -18.57 8.87 13.57
N GLY A 78 -18.62 9.77 12.58
CA GLY A 78 -19.84 10.46 12.17
C GLY A 78 -20.93 9.49 11.68
N ASP A 79 -20.55 8.56 10.80
CA ASP A 79 -21.45 7.50 10.31
C ASP A 79 -21.98 6.66 11.48
N MET A 80 -21.10 6.21 12.38
CA MET A 80 -21.47 5.41 13.55
C MET A 80 -22.43 6.17 14.48
N ALA A 81 -22.21 7.47 14.71
CA ALA A 81 -23.06 8.28 15.59
C ALA A 81 -24.53 8.36 15.10
N VAL A 82 -24.75 8.46 13.79
CA VAL A 82 -26.10 8.42 13.18
C VAL A 82 -26.76 7.06 13.43
N TYR A 83 -26.00 5.97 13.31
CA TYR A 83 -26.51 4.63 13.62
C TYR A 83 -26.75 4.42 15.13
N PHE A 84 -25.97 5.07 16.01
CA PHE A 84 -26.18 5.05 17.47
C PHE A 84 -27.50 5.69 17.86
N ASP A 85 -27.84 6.84 17.27
CA ASP A 85 -29.13 7.52 17.53
C ASP A 85 -30.31 6.69 17.01
N SER A 86 -30.18 6.08 15.83
CA SER A 86 -31.21 5.18 15.27
C SER A 86 -31.42 3.90 16.10
N LEU A 87 -30.36 3.39 16.75
CA LEU A 87 -30.42 2.22 17.63
C LEU A 87 -30.93 2.57 19.03
N ALA A 88 -30.63 3.77 19.53
CA ALA A 88 -31.14 4.28 20.80
C ALA A 88 -32.67 4.48 20.79
N LEU A 89 -33.25 4.75 19.62
CA LEU A 89 -34.71 4.85 19.43
C LEU A 89 -35.42 3.49 19.30
N GLY A 90 -34.69 2.39 19.03
CA GLY A 90 -35.28 1.08 18.72
C GLY A 90 -35.00 -0.04 19.74
N TYR A 91 -33.95 0.07 20.57
CA TYR A 91 -33.56 -0.98 21.50
C TYR A 91 -33.16 -0.43 22.87
N ASN A 92 -33.63 -1.11 23.92
CA ASN A 92 -33.39 -0.84 25.34
C ASN A 92 -31.96 -0.32 25.64
N LEU A 93 -31.90 0.84 26.31
CA LEU A 93 -30.70 1.59 26.73
C LEU A 93 -29.64 0.80 27.52
N GLY A 94 -29.89 -0.46 27.90
CA GLY A 94 -28.98 -1.29 28.68
C GLY A 94 -27.99 -2.17 27.88
N THR A 95 -28.11 -2.24 26.55
CA THR A 95 -27.26 -3.11 25.69
C THR A 95 -26.52 -2.36 24.58
N VAL A 96 -26.68 -1.04 24.52
CA VAL A 96 -25.97 -0.19 23.56
C VAL A 96 -24.53 -0.06 24.05
N GLY A 97 -23.64 -0.79 23.36
CA GLY A 97 -22.22 -0.93 23.68
C GLY A 97 -21.55 0.39 24.02
N SER A 98 -20.63 0.29 24.98
CA SER A 98 -19.75 1.36 25.47
C SER A 98 -19.25 2.25 24.32
N MET A 99 -19.06 3.56 24.57
CA MET A 99 -18.36 4.48 23.64
C MET A 99 -17.05 3.88 23.08
N ARG A 100 -16.42 2.96 23.83
CA ARG A 100 -15.25 2.20 23.42
C ARG A 100 -15.50 1.26 22.23
N ASP A 101 -16.65 0.59 22.18
CA ASP A 101 -16.99 -0.33 21.09
C ASP A 101 -17.29 0.43 19.79
N VAL A 102 -17.81 1.66 19.92
CA VAL A 102 -18.01 2.61 18.82
C VAL A 102 -16.68 3.05 18.22
N GLN A 103 -15.73 3.41 19.08
CA GLN A 103 -14.39 3.82 18.65
C GLN A 103 -13.65 2.66 17.96
N LEU A 104 -13.72 1.45 18.51
CA LEU A 104 -13.12 0.27 17.89
C LEU A 104 -13.77 -0.05 16.54
N GLY A 105 -15.11 0.02 16.45
CA GLY A 105 -15.84 -0.13 15.19
C GLY A 105 -15.47 0.91 14.15
N ALA A 106 -15.31 2.18 14.55
CA ALA A 106 -14.90 3.27 13.67
C ALA A 106 -13.46 3.10 13.15
N ILE A 107 -12.53 2.65 14.01
CA ILE A 107 -11.14 2.37 13.60
C ILE A 107 -11.09 1.20 12.61
N LEU A 108 -11.84 0.13 12.86
CA LEU A 108 -11.94 -1.04 11.97
C LEU A 108 -12.53 -0.66 10.60
N ALA A 109 -13.59 0.16 10.59
CA ALA A 109 -14.21 0.65 9.36
C ALA A 109 -13.28 1.57 8.56
N ALA A 110 -12.55 2.47 9.22
CA ALA A 110 -11.58 3.36 8.61
C ALA A 110 -10.41 2.57 7.99
N ASN A 111 -9.85 1.60 8.72
CA ASN A 111 -8.77 0.74 8.22
C ASN A 111 -9.22 -0.08 7.00
N LYS A 112 -10.47 -0.58 6.99
CA LYS A 112 -11.03 -1.29 5.83
C LYS A 112 -11.10 -0.38 4.59
N ARG A 113 -11.58 0.87 4.75
CA ARG A 113 -11.62 1.85 3.65
C ARG A 113 -10.21 2.16 3.14
N LEU A 114 -9.26 2.38 4.05
CA LEU A 114 -7.87 2.69 3.70
C LEU A 114 -7.18 1.54 2.95
N LEU A 115 -7.31 0.29 3.44
CA LEU A 115 -6.78 -0.88 2.76
C LEU A 115 -7.40 -1.07 1.37
N GLY A 116 -8.69 -0.74 1.21
CA GLY A 116 -9.36 -0.73 -0.09
C GLY A 116 -8.70 0.22 -1.09
N TYR A 117 -8.44 1.48 -0.69
CA TYR A 117 -7.74 2.45 -1.53
C TYR A 117 -6.31 2.01 -1.89
N VAL A 118 -5.58 1.41 -0.94
CA VAL A 118 -4.23 0.89 -1.20
C VAL A 118 -4.24 -0.23 -2.24
N ILE A 119 -5.23 -1.14 -2.18
CA ILE A 119 -5.37 -2.24 -3.16
C ILE A 119 -5.68 -1.68 -4.55
N VAL A 120 -6.59 -0.71 -4.66
CA VAL A 120 -6.94 -0.07 -5.94
C VAL A 120 -5.74 0.65 -6.54
N ALA A 121 -4.99 1.40 -5.73
CA ALA A 121 -3.75 2.05 -6.17
C ALA A 121 -2.70 1.02 -6.63
N GLY A 122 -2.55 -0.08 -5.89
CA GLY A 122 -1.65 -1.19 -6.25
C GLY A 122 -2.02 -1.84 -7.58
N LEU A 123 -3.32 -2.09 -7.82
CA LEU A 123 -3.81 -2.59 -9.10
C LEU A 123 -3.53 -1.62 -10.26
N GLY A 124 -3.69 -0.31 -10.03
CA GLY A 124 -3.36 0.71 -11.02
C GLY A 124 -1.89 0.68 -11.44
N ILE A 125 -0.98 0.55 -10.47
CA ILE A 125 0.46 0.43 -10.73
C ILE A 125 0.76 -0.87 -11.50
N LEU A 126 0.12 -1.99 -11.11
CA LEU A 126 0.35 -3.29 -11.75
C LEU A 126 -0.14 -3.30 -13.21
N LEU A 127 -1.30 -2.67 -13.47
CA LEU A 127 -1.77 -2.43 -14.84
C LEU A 127 -0.80 -1.54 -15.62
N PHE A 128 -0.32 -0.45 -15.03
CA PHE A 128 0.66 0.41 -15.67
C PHE A 128 1.93 -0.35 -16.08
N VAL A 129 2.48 -1.17 -15.18
CA VAL A 129 3.67 -2.00 -15.46
C VAL A 129 3.40 -3.02 -16.57
N LEU A 130 2.22 -3.66 -16.59
CA LEU A 130 1.86 -4.61 -17.65
C LEU A 130 1.75 -3.95 -19.03
N PHE A 131 1.21 -2.73 -19.10
CA PHE A 131 1.09 -1.98 -20.35
C PHE A 131 2.39 -1.29 -20.78
N HIS A 132 3.25 -0.93 -19.83
CA HIS A 132 4.55 -0.35 -20.11
C HIS A 132 5.54 -1.45 -20.54
N GLN A 133 5.41 -1.90 -21.79
CA GLN A 133 6.31 -2.90 -22.39
C GLN A 133 7.77 -2.39 -22.45
N PHE A 134 8.53 -2.58 -21.37
CA PHE A 134 9.97 -2.32 -21.29
C PHE A 134 10.83 -3.18 -22.25
N GLY A 135 10.23 -4.05 -23.06
CA GLY A 135 10.94 -5.03 -23.91
C GLY A 135 10.99 -4.74 -25.41
N ARG A 136 9.99 -4.09 -26.02
CA ARG A 136 9.88 -4.07 -27.50
C ARG A 136 10.99 -3.31 -28.21
N GLN A 137 11.53 -2.26 -27.61
CA GLN A 137 12.53 -1.42 -28.29
C GLN A 137 13.95 -2.02 -28.27
N LYS A 138 14.34 -2.74 -27.20
CA LYS A 138 15.68 -3.35 -27.11
C LYS A 138 15.90 -4.45 -28.16
N TYR A 139 14.89 -5.30 -28.40
CA TYR A 139 14.97 -6.33 -29.44
C TYR A 139 14.84 -5.78 -30.87
N ALA A 140 14.09 -4.69 -31.07
CA ALA A 140 13.98 -4.05 -32.38
C ALA A 140 15.31 -3.41 -32.83
N ILE A 141 16.02 -2.73 -31.92
CA ILE A 141 17.32 -2.09 -32.22
C ILE A 141 18.42 -3.14 -32.41
N ALA A 142 18.43 -4.20 -31.59
CA ALA A 142 19.37 -5.31 -31.74
C ALA A 142 19.20 -6.02 -33.09
N ARG A 143 17.94 -6.26 -33.51
CA ARG A 143 17.64 -6.85 -34.82
C ARG A 143 18.01 -5.92 -35.97
N TYR A 144 17.78 -4.61 -35.86
CA TYR A 144 18.15 -3.64 -36.90
C TYR A 144 19.67 -3.57 -37.12
N ARG A 145 20.49 -3.57 -36.05
CA ARG A 145 21.96 -3.59 -36.15
C ARG A 145 22.52 -4.90 -36.73
N ALA A 146 21.83 -6.02 -36.53
CA ALA A 146 22.23 -7.30 -37.12
C ALA A 146 22.00 -7.35 -38.64
N TYR A 147 20.97 -6.66 -39.14
CA TYR A 147 20.70 -6.56 -40.58
C TYR A 147 21.64 -5.58 -41.31
N LEU A 148 22.11 -4.53 -40.63
CA LEU A 148 23.02 -3.52 -41.19
C LEU A 148 24.49 -3.95 -41.27
N LYS A 149 24.82 -5.14 -40.74
CA LYS A 149 26.17 -5.75 -40.74
C LYS A 149 26.34 -6.86 -41.80
N LYS A 150 25.33 -7.11 -42.63
CA LYS A 150 25.43 -7.90 -43.86
C LYS A 150 25.53 -6.95 -45.05
#